data_AF-A0A7X8XIW5-F1
#
_entry.id   AF-A0A7X8XIW5-F1
#
_cell.length_a   1.000
_cell.length_b   1.000
_cell.length_c   1.000
_cell.angle_alpha   90.00
_cell.angle_beta   90.00
_cell.angle_gamma   90.00
#
_symmetry.space_group_name_H-M   'P 1'
#
loop_
_entity.id
_entity.type
_entity.pdbx_description
1 polymer ?
#
loop_
_entity_poly.entity_id
_entity_poly.type
_entity_poly.pdbx_seq_one_letter_code
_entity_poly.pdbx_strand_id
1 'polypeptide(L)'
;MNEQYIIQKKNKRKRAIKMTDLKKVEKKANELKTIENVNRELKRIASVKCRLKKQKGRADYSDKMTEILQQEQLLKEVRQLLNPKKKSVTQYEQADVDKLDYDETIKAIRSIQSKKTLSRWLTDVDGDNDEFRNAVRIEKMLIERREMIKPVDENNVRKTDVQAIIDTIESSGKLSQEKIVELLKGLV
;
A
#
# COMPACT_ATOMS: atom_id res chain seq x y z
N MET A 1 -15.86 31.89 -13.76
CA MET A 1 -15.41 31.58 -12.37
C MET A 1 -14.01 30.99 -12.46
N ASN A 2 -13.03 31.62 -11.81
CA ASN A 2 -11.60 31.42 -12.04
C ASN A 2 -11.11 30.05 -11.52
N GLU A 3 -10.62 29.16 -12.39
CA GLU A 3 -10.19 27.79 -12.03
C GLU A 3 -9.10 27.78 -10.95
N GLN A 4 -8.22 28.77 -10.96
CA GLN A 4 -7.19 28.93 -9.94
C GLN A 4 -7.77 29.18 -8.53
N TYR A 5 -8.92 29.86 -8.43
CA TYR A 5 -9.62 30.09 -7.17
C TYR A 5 -10.26 28.79 -6.64
N ILE A 6 -10.77 27.94 -7.53
CA ILE A 6 -11.32 26.62 -7.18
C ILE A 6 -10.20 25.69 -6.70
N ILE A 7 -9.04 25.69 -7.36
CA ILE A 7 -7.86 24.91 -6.99
C ILE A 7 -7.30 25.39 -5.63
N GLN A 8 -7.18 26.70 -5.42
CA GLN A 8 -6.79 27.26 -4.12
C GLN A 8 -7.76 26.88 -3.00
N LYS A 9 -9.08 26.96 -3.21
CA LYS A 9 -10.09 26.52 -2.23
C LYS A 9 -10.00 25.02 -1.93
N LYS A 10 -9.79 24.17 -2.95
CA LYS A 10 -9.59 22.72 -2.78
C LYS A 10 -8.31 22.42 -1.99
N ASN A 11 -7.22 23.15 -2.26
CA ASN A 11 -5.96 22.99 -1.54
C ASN A 11 -6.01 23.50 -0.10
N LYS A 12 -6.70 24.63 0.17
CA LYS A 12 -6.96 25.13 1.53
C LYS A 12 -7.81 24.14 2.34
N ARG A 13 -8.88 23.57 1.74
CA ARG A 13 -9.68 22.51 2.38
C ARG A 13 -8.86 21.25 2.65
N LYS A 14 -8.01 20.80 1.70
CA LYS A 14 -7.09 19.67 1.91
C LYS A 14 -6.08 19.92 3.03
N ARG A 15 -5.57 21.15 3.19
CA ARG A 15 -4.64 21.52 4.27
C ARG A 15 -5.33 21.63 5.64
N ALA A 16 -6.55 22.15 5.71
CA ALA A 16 -7.32 22.24 6.96
C ALA A 16 -7.74 20.85 7.50
N ILE A 17 -7.92 19.86 6.62
CA ILE A 17 -8.21 18.47 7.00
C ILE A 17 -6.97 17.73 7.52
N LYS A 18 -5.75 18.25 7.30
CA LYS A 18 -4.49 17.54 7.56
C LYS A 18 -3.97 17.61 9.00
N MET A 19 -4.56 18.43 9.87
CA MET A 19 -4.17 18.49 11.30
C MET A 19 -5.19 17.76 12.15
N THR A 20 -5.11 16.44 12.13
CA THR A 20 -5.68 15.61 13.19
C THR A 20 -4.65 15.50 14.30
N ASP A 21 -5.07 15.77 15.52
CA ASP A 21 -4.21 15.70 16.70
C ASP A 21 -3.76 14.24 16.92
N LEU A 22 -2.46 13.98 16.82
CA LEU A 22 -1.86 12.63 16.92
C LEU A 22 -2.30 11.90 18.21
N LYS A 23 -2.51 12.65 19.29
CA LYS A 23 -3.02 12.12 20.56
C LYS A 23 -4.43 11.54 20.45
N LYS A 24 -5.27 12.08 19.57
CA LYS A 24 -6.63 11.55 19.33
C LYS A 24 -6.58 10.27 18.49
N VAL A 25 -5.63 10.18 17.56
CA VAL A 25 -5.41 8.98 16.74
C VAL A 25 -4.95 7.81 17.63
N GLU A 26 -3.98 8.03 18.53
CA GLU A 26 -3.51 6.99 19.45
C GLU A 26 -4.61 6.50 20.40
N LYS A 27 -5.39 7.42 21.00
CA LYS A 27 -6.53 7.05 21.85
C LYS A 27 -7.53 6.16 21.12
N LYS A 28 -7.90 6.55 19.89
CA LYS A 28 -8.85 5.78 19.07
C LYS A 28 -8.26 4.47 18.53
N ALA A 29 -6.95 4.41 18.29
CA ALA A 29 -6.27 3.17 17.94
C ALA A 29 -6.30 2.18 19.12
N ASN A 30 -6.04 2.66 20.33
CA ASN A 30 -6.10 1.85 21.56
C ASN A 30 -7.52 1.38 21.89
N GLU A 31 -8.54 2.15 21.56
CA GLU A 31 -9.95 1.75 21.70
C GLU A 31 -10.34 0.66 20.70
N LEU A 32 -9.98 0.84 19.42
CA LEU A 32 -10.43 -0.07 18.34
C LEU A 32 -9.60 -1.34 18.25
N LYS A 33 -8.32 -1.32 18.68
CA LYS A 33 -7.34 -2.42 18.81
C LYS A 33 -7.02 -3.22 17.54
N THR A 34 -8.02 -3.53 16.72
CA THR A 34 -7.96 -4.42 15.56
C THR A 34 -8.47 -3.71 14.31
N ILE A 35 -7.88 -4.04 13.16
CA ILE A 35 -8.24 -3.49 11.84
C ILE A 35 -9.73 -3.74 11.50
N GLU A 36 -10.28 -4.87 11.93
CA GLU A 36 -11.69 -5.22 11.71
C GLU A 36 -12.65 -4.23 12.35
N ASN A 37 -12.37 -3.79 13.57
CA ASN A 37 -13.19 -2.81 14.29
C ASN A 37 -13.12 -1.44 13.61
N VAL A 38 -11.94 -1.05 13.13
CA VAL A 38 -11.79 0.18 12.33
C VAL A 38 -12.59 0.11 11.03
N ASN A 39 -12.57 -1.03 10.34
CA ASN A 39 -13.35 -1.23 9.11
C ASN A 39 -14.86 -1.23 9.37
N ARG A 40 -15.32 -1.77 10.51
CA ARG A 40 -16.72 -1.73 10.93
C ARG A 40 -17.18 -0.30 11.19
N GLU A 41 -16.39 0.49 11.90
CA GLU A 41 -16.68 1.91 12.15
C GLU A 41 -16.66 2.74 10.86
N LEU A 42 -15.71 2.49 9.96
CA LEU A 42 -15.70 3.13 8.63
C LEU A 42 -16.98 2.81 7.83
N LYS A 43 -17.48 1.57 7.87
CA LYS A 43 -18.75 1.18 7.24
C LYS A 43 -19.96 1.89 7.88
N ARG A 44 -19.97 2.02 9.21
CA ARG A 44 -20.99 2.78 9.95
C ARG A 44 -20.98 4.25 9.53
N ILE A 45 -19.82 4.90 9.52
CA ILE A 45 -19.66 6.30 9.08
C ILE A 45 -20.12 6.49 7.63
N ALA A 46 -19.75 5.58 6.72
CA ALA A 46 -20.19 5.63 5.33
C ALA A 46 -21.73 5.59 5.20
N SER A 47 -22.38 4.75 6.00
CA SER A 47 -23.85 4.67 6.06
C SER A 47 -24.48 5.96 6.57
N VAL A 48 -23.96 6.55 7.65
CA VAL A 48 -24.45 7.83 8.20
C VAL A 48 -24.25 8.96 7.19
N LYS A 49 -23.08 9.02 6.55
CA LYS A 49 -22.77 9.98 5.47
C LYS A 49 -23.73 9.87 4.30
N CYS A 50 -24.09 8.64 3.90
CA CYS A 50 -25.08 8.39 2.84
C CYS A 50 -26.47 8.93 3.24
N ARG A 51 -26.93 8.64 4.47
CA ARG A 51 -28.20 9.17 4.98
C ARG A 51 -28.21 10.69 5.03
N LEU A 52 -27.15 11.31 5.55
CA LEU A 52 -27.03 12.76 5.63
C LEU A 52 -27.02 13.40 4.24
N LYS A 53 -26.36 12.79 3.24
CA LYS A 53 -26.39 13.25 1.84
C LYS A 53 -27.79 13.25 1.22
N LYS A 54 -28.75 12.47 1.74
CA LYS A 54 -30.15 12.50 1.30
C LYS A 54 -30.94 13.65 1.97
N GLN A 55 -30.44 14.20 3.08
CA GLN A 55 -31.08 15.26 3.87
C GLN A 55 -30.39 16.63 3.66
N LYS A 56 -30.12 17.02 2.41
CA LYS A 56 -29.39 18.27 2.10
C LYS A 56 -30.14 19.55 2.45
N GLY A 57 -31.47 19.48 2.59
CA GLY A 57 -32.31 20.63 2.96
C GLY A 57 -32.31 20.96 4.45
N ARG A 58 -31.55 20.22 5.27
CA ARG A 58 -31.50 20.41 6.72
C ARG A 58 -30.58 21.58 7.08
N ALA A 59 -30.99 22.44 8.00
CA ALA A 59 -30.26 23.66 8.37
C ALA A 59 -28.84 23.38 8.94
N ASP A 60 -28.67 22.27 9.68
CA ASP A 60 -27.41 21.82 10.30
C ASP A 60 -26.60 20.85 9.38
N TYR A 61 -26.98 20.71 8.10
CA TYR A 61 -26.33 19.76 7.18
C TYR A 61 -24.83 19.99 7.06
N SER A 62 -24.41 21.26 6.95
CA SER A 62 -23.01 21.66 6.78
C SER A 62 -22.15 21.21 7.96
N ASP A 63 -22.62 21.44 9.17
CA ASP A 63 -21.87 21.17 10.40
C ASP A 63 -21.73 19.67 10.63
N LYS A 64 -22.83 18.94 10.49
CA LYS A 64 -22.83 17.46 10.61
C LYS A 64 -21.99 16.78 9.54
N MET A 65 -22.00 17.31 8.32
CA MET A 65 -21.17 16.76 7.25
C MET A 65 -19.68 16.98 7.56
N THR A 66 -19.33 18.14 8.10
CA THR A 66 -17.95 18.47 8.48
C THR A 66 -17.46 17.56 9.60
N GLU A 67 -18.28 17.34 10.63
CA GLU A 67 -17.97 16.44 11.73
C GLU A 67 -17.77 14.99 11.26
N ILE A 68 -18.68 14.48 10.42
CA ILE A 68 -18.57 13.13 9.84
C ILE A 68 -17.29 12.98 9.01
N LEU A 69 -16.90 14.00 8.25
CA LEU A 69 -15.67 13.97 7.46
C LEU A 69 -14.41 13.97 8.33
N GLN A 70 -14.42 14.70 9.45
CA GLN A 70 -13.33 14.69 10.43
C GLN A 70 -13.20 13.32 11.11
N GLN A 71 -14.32 12.71 11.50
CA GLN A 71 -14.33 11.36 12.07
C GLN A 71 -13.86 10.31 11.05
N GLU A 72 -14.29 10.41 9.78
CA GLU A 72 -13.82 9.54 8.70
C GLU A 72 -12.31 9.66 8.49
N GLN A 73 -11.78 10.89 8.52
CA GLN A 73 -10.34 11.15 8.39
C GLN A 73 -9.56 10.54 9.55
N LEU A 74 -10.03 10.73 10.78
CA LEU A 74 -9.41 10.16 11.97
C LEU A 74 -9.35 8.62 11.89
N LEU A 75 -10.44 7.95 11.49
CA LEU A 75 -10.44 6.49 11.34
C LEU A 75 -9.49 6.00 10.23
N LYS A 76 -9.32 6.77 9.15
CA LYS A 76 -8.34 6.44 8.09
C LYS A 76 -6.91 6.52 8.60
N GLU A 77 -6.60 7.49 9.46
CA GLU A 77 -5.28 7.62 10.09
C GLU A 77 -5.03 6.53 11.11
N VAL A 78 -6.03 6.17 11.94
CA VAL A 78 -5.98 5.00 12.82
C VAL A 78 -5.73 3.72 12.02
N ARG A 79 -6.41 3.53 10.89
CA ARG A 79 -6.17 2.39 9.99
C ARG A 79 -4.75 2.35 9.47
N GLN A 80 -4.20 3.51 9.11
CA GLN A 80 -2.82 3.61 8.61
C GLN A 80 -1.78 3.34 9.70
N LEU A 81 -2.09 3.69 10.96
CA LEU A 81 -1.24 3.39 12.12
C LEU A 81 -1.23 1.88 12.42
N LEU A 82 -2.40 1.23 12.41
CA LEU A 82 -2.51 -0.21 12.66
C LEU A 82 -1.98 -1.07 11.51
N ASN A 83 -2.04 -0.58 10.27
CA ASN A 83 -1.54 -1.28 9.09
C ASN A 83 -0.77 -0.32 8.19
N PRO A 84 0.55 -0.13 8.45
CA PRO A 84 1.37 0.75 7.66
C PRO A 84 1.40 0.26 6.21
N LYS A 85 1.16 1.16 5.26
CA LYS A 85 1.24 0.82 3.84
C LYS A 85 2.66 0.38 3.53
N LYS A 86 2.80 -0.71 2.76
CA LYS A 86 4.10 -1.13 2.21
C LYS A 86 4.72 0.04 1.45
N LYS A 87 6.02 0.28 1.68
CA LYS A 87 6.79 1.28 0.91
C LYS A 87 6.69 0.93 -0.58
N SER A 88 6.54 1.95 -1.43
CA SER A 88 6.60 1.72 -2.88
C SER A 88 8.04 1.43 -3.31
N VAL A 89 8.22 0.72 -4.43
CA VAL A 89 9.55 0.39 -4.97
C VAL A 89 10.40 1.65 -5.19
N THR A 90 9.77 2.77 -5.56
CA THR A 90 10.42 4.08 -5.73
C THR A 90 11.00 4.69 -4.45
N GLN A 91 10.64 4.15 -3.28
CA GLN A 91 11.08 4.59 -1.95
C GLN A 91 11.97 3.55 -1.26
N TYR A 92 12.43 2.52 -1.99
CA TYR A 92 13.30 1.52 -1.42
C TYR A 92 14.68 2.08 -1.11
N GLU A 93 15.13 1.77 0.10
CA GLU A 93 16.52 1.91 0.51
C GLU A 93 17.25 0.57 0.31
N GLN A 94 18.59 0.56 0.43
CA GLN A 94 19.37 -0.66 0.26
C GLN A 94 18.90 -1.76 1.22
N ALA A 95 18.63 -1.40 2.47
CA ALA A 95 18.11 -2.34 3.48
C ALA A 95 16.73 -2.93 3.14
N ASP A 96 15.93 -2.25 2.31
CA ASP A 96 14.66 -2.78 1.81
C ASP A 96 14.91 -3.75 0.64
N VAL A 97 15.86 -3.43 -0.24
CA VAL A 97 16.28 -4.28 -1.37
C VAL A 97 16.92 -5.58 -0.91
N ASP A 98 17.74 -5.54 0.13
CA ASP A 98 18.44 -6.72 0.66
C ASP A 98 17.50 -7.76 1.28
N LYS A 99 16.28 -7.36 1.64
CA LYS A 99 15.24 -8.27 2.17
C LYS A 99 14.44 -8.97 1.08
N LEU A 100 14.57 -8.54 -0.18
CA LEU A 100 13.81 -9.12 -1.29
C LEU A 100 14.35 -10.49 -1.67
N ASP A 101 13.40 -11.39 -1.97
CA ASP A 101 13.65 -12.67 -2.64
C ASP A 101 13.93 -12.48 -4.14
N TYR A 102 14.39 -13.51 -4.85
CA TYR A 102 14.76 -13.43 -6.27
C TYR A 102 13.57 -12.99 -7.14
N ASP A 103 12.42 -13.63 -6.95
CA ASP A 103 11.20 -13.30 -7.69
C ASP A 103 10.64 -11.91 -7.34
N GLU A 104 10.74 -11.51 -6.07
CA GLU A 104 10.34 -10.17 -5.64
C GLU A 104 11.27 -9.10 -6.22
N THR A 105 12.55 -9.39 -6.31
CA THR A 105 13.56 -8.53 -6.95
C THR A 105 13.27 -8.37 -8.44
N ILE A 106 12.94 -9.45 -9.17
CA ILE A 106 12.55 -9.36 -10.59
C ILE A 106 11.28 -8.52 -10.77
N LYS A 107 10.27 -8.71 -9.92
CA LYS A 107 9.03 -7.91 -9.95
C LYS A 107 9.32 -6.43 -9.68
N ALA A 108 10.19 -6.13 -8.71
CA ALA A 108 10.63 -4.78 -8.40
C ALA A 108 11.38 -4.14 -9.59
N ILE A 109 12.27 -4.89 -10.27
CA ILE A 109 12.97 -4.45 -11.49
C ILE A 109 11.96 -4.07 -12.57
N ARG A 110 10.98 -4.93 -12.85
CA ARG A 110 9.95 -4.64 -13.87
C ARG A 110 9.14 -3.38 -13.52
N SER A 111 8.80 -3.22 -12.25
CA SER A 111 8.07 -2.04 -11.76
C SER A 111 8.89 -0.75 -11.92
N ILE A 112 10.18 -0.76 -11.55
CA ILE A 112 11.04 0.42 -11.65
C ILE A 112 11.37 0.77 -13.10
N GLN A 113 11.56 -0.23 -13.97
CA GLN A 113 11.77 -0.03 -15.41
C GLN A 113 10.57 0.65 -16.07
N SER A 114 9.35 0.21 -15.75
CA SER A 114 8.13 0.88 -16.20
C SER A 114 8.10 2.35 -15.75
N LYS A 115 8.40 2.63 -14.48
CA LYS A 115 8.44 4.00 -13.96
C LYS A 115 9.54 4.84 -14.60
N LYS A 116 10.72 4.28 -14.86
CA LYS A 116 11.83 4.92 -15.56
C LYS A 116 11.41 5.35 -16.97
N THR A 117 10.74 4.48 -17.73
CA THR A 117 10.23 4.82 -19.07
C THR A 117 9.20 5.94 -19.01
N LEU A 118 8.25 5.88 -18.07
CA LEU A 118 7.22 6.92 -17.91
C LEU A 118 7.78 8.26 -17.45
N SER A 119 8.85 8.26 -16.67
CA SER A 119 9.43 9.47 -16.08
C SER A 119 10.49 10.16 -16.94
N ARG A 120 10.97 9.47 -17.98
CA ARG A 120 12.03 9.92 -18.89
C ARG A 120 11.69 11.22 -19.63
N TRP A 121 10.44 11.37 -20.03
CA TRP A 121 9.94 12.49 -20.84
C TRP A 121 8.95 13.37 -20.07
N LEU A 122 9.05 13.40 -18.74
CA LEU A 122 8.20 14.28 -17.91
C LEU A 122 8.59 15.75 -18.03
N THR A 123 9.81 16.03 -18.46
CA THR A 123 10.34 17.37 -18.76
C THR A 123 10.73 17.45 -20.24
N ASP A 124 10.88 18.66 -20.77
CA ASP A 124 11.24 18.90 -22.17
C ASP A 124 12.67 18.42 -22.51
N VAL A 125 13.50 18.21 -21.47
CA VAL A 125 14.87 17.70 -21.57
C VAL A 125 14.91 16.23 -21.13
N ASP A 126 15.42 15.35 -21.99
CA ASP A 126 15.52 13.91 -21.72
C ASP A 126 16.27 13.64 -20.40
N GLY A 127 15.60 12.93 -19.49
CA GLY A 127 16.21 12.48 -18.23
C GLY A 127 16.47 13.58 -17.19
N ASP A 128 16.08 14.83 -17.46
CA ASP A 128 16.19 15.93 -16.50
C ASP A 128 14.98 15.96 -15.55
N ASN A 129 14.81 14.87 -14.81
CA ASN A 129 13.75 14.71 -13.83
C ASN A 129 14.25 13.89 -12.63
N ASP A 130 13.99 14.38 -11.42
CA ASP A 130 14.33 13.71 -10.17
C ASP A 130 13.71 12.32 -10.06
N GLU A 131 12.49 12.12 -10.58
CA GLU A 131 11.86 10.80 -10.59
C GLU A 131 12.62 9.81 -11.47
N PHE A 132 13.13 10.26 -12.62
CA PHE A 132 13.92 9.44 -13.54
C PHE A 132 15.27 9.08 -12.93
N ARG A 133 15.98 10.07 -12.36
CA ARG A 133 17.27 9.87 -11.69
C ARG A 133 17.14 8.88 -10.51
N ASN A 134 16.07 9.02 -9.72
CA ASN A 134 15.80 8.09 -8.63
C ASN A 134 15.46 6.67 -9.14
N ALA A 135 14.70 6.56 -10.23
CA ALA A 135 14.40 5.26 -10.83
C ALA A 135 15.67 4.54 -11.34
N VAL A 136 16.59 5.27 -11.97
CA VAL A 136 17.90 4.73 -12.41
C VAL A 136 18.74 4.28 -11.22
N ARG A 137 18.75 5.04 -10.12
CA ARG A 137 19.46 4.66 -8.89
C ARG A 137 18.95 3.33 -8.32
N ILE A 138 17.63 3.20 -8.19
CA ILE A 138 16.99 2.00 -7.60
C ILE A 138 17.14 0.79 -8.54
N GLU A 139 17.06 1.00 -9.86
CA GLU A 139 17.30 -0.04 -10.86
C GLU A 139 18.69 -0.68 -10.69
N LYS A 140 19.75 0.11 -10.50
CA LYS A 140 21.10 -0.41 -10.24
C LYS A 140 21.16 -1.29 -9.00
N MET A 141 20.61 -0.81 -7.88
CA MET A 141 20.57 -1.56 -6.61
C MET A 141 19.85 -2.90 -6.76
N LEU A 142 18.72 -2.93 -7.50
CA LEU A 142 17.94 -4.14 -7.72
C LEU A 142 18.65 -5.13 -8.66
N ILE A 143 19.36 -4.65 -9.69
CA ILE A 143 20.14 -5.51 -10.59
C ILE A 143 21.32 -6.14 -9.84
N GLU A 144 22.05 -5.35 -9.03
CA GLU A 144 23.13 -5.86 -8.20
C GLU A 144 22.63 -6.94 -7.24
N ARG A 145 21.52 -6.67 -6.55
CA ARG A 145 20.87 -7.68 -5.70
C ARG A 145 20.54 -8.93 -6.51
N ARG A 146 19.87 -8.80 -7.65
CA ARG A 146 19.48 -9.93 -8.52
C ARG A 146 20.66 -10.83 -8.87
N GLU A 147 21.81 -10.27 -9.21
CA GLU A 147 23.00 -11.07 -9.53
C GLU A 147 23.57 -11.76 -8.28
N MET A 148 23.48 -11.15 -7.09
CA MET A 148 23.91 -11.78 -5.83
C MET A 148 23.01 -12.94 -5.40
N ILE A 149 21.69 -12.83 -5.59
CA ILE A 149 20.72 -13.87 -5.18
C ILE A 149 20.28 -14.77 -6.34
N LYS A 150 21.01 -14.71 -7.46
CA LYS A 150 20.73 -15.55 -8.61
C LYS A 150 20.86 -17.02 -8.23
N PRO A 151 19.85 -17.86 -8.49
CA PRO A 151 19.96 -19.29 -8.23
C PRO A 151 21.11 -19.89 -9.02
N VAL A 152 21.98 -20.64 -8.33
CA VAL A 152 23.16 -21.27 -8.92
C VAL A 152 22.80 -22.60 -9.61
N ASP A 153 21.65 -23.19 -9.25
CA ASP A 153 21.23 -24.52 -9.72
C ASP A 153 19.85 -24.46 -10.42
N GLU A 154 19.66 -25.27 -11.45
CA GLU A 154 18.37 -25.44 -12.15
C GLU A 154 17.30 -26.04 -11.24
N ASN A 155 17.72 -26.75 -10.18
CA ASN A 155 16.85 -27.37 -9.18
C ASN A 155 16.45 -26.44 -8.02
N ASN A 156 16.53 -25.12 -8.20
CA ASN A 156 16.20 -24.17 -7.14
C ASN A 156 14.70 -24.11 -6.87
N VAL A 157 14.30 -24.61 -5.71
CA VAL A 157 12.94 -24.54 -5.20
C VAL A 157 12.61 -23.09 -4.81
N ARG A 158 11.57 -22.50 -5.43
CA ARG A 158 11.16 -21.13 -5.11
C ARG A 158 10.40 -21.09 -3.80
N LYS A 159 10.63 -20.03 -3.01
CA LYS A 159 9.91 -19.78 -1.76
C LYS A 159 8.39 -19.72 -1.96
N THR A 160 7.93 -19.19 -3.10
CA THR A 160 6.50 -19.13 -3.44
C THR A 160 5.86 -20.49 -3.55
N ASP A 161 6.59 -21.46 -4.10
CA ASP A 161 6.07 -22.79 -4.37
C ASP A 161 5.96 -23.57 -3.06
N VAL A 162 6.93 -23.40 -2.16
CA VAL A 162 6.86 -23.90 -0.77
C VAL A 162 5.71 -23.26 0.00
N GLN A 163 5.54 -21.93 -0.10
CA GLN A 163 4.46 -21.23 0.59
C GLN A 163 3.08 -21.66 0.07
N ALA A 164 2.93 -21.89 -1.23
CA ALA A 164 1.68 -22.40 -1.81
C ALA A 164 1.32 -23.78 -1.24
N ILE A 165 2.31 -24.66 -1.04
CA ILE A 165 2.10 -25.96 -0.39
C ILE A 165 1.70 -25.77 1.07
N ILE A 166 2.35 -24.87 1.82
CA ILE A 166 2.00 -24.56 3.21
C ILE A 166 0.56 -24.05 3.30
N ASP A 167 0.19 -23.06 2.49
CA ASP A 167 -1.16 -22.49 2.46
C ASP A 167 -2.19 -23.57 2.10
N THR A 168 -1.84 -24.48 1.19
CA THR A 168 -2.68 -25.62 0.83
C THR A 168 -2.86 -26.58 2.01
N ILE A 169 -1.79 -26.90 2.74
CA ILE A 169 -1.86 -27.76 3.94
C ILE A 169 -2.72 -27.12 5.02
N GLU A 170 -2.50 -25.83 5.31
CA GLU A 170 -3.26 -25.07 6.32
C GLU A 170 -4.75 -24.97 5.96
N SER A 171 -5.07 -24.78 4.68
CA SER A 171 -6.46 -24.69 4.21
C SER A 171 -7.19 -26.03 4.15
N SER A 172 -6.46 -27.14 3.97
CA SER A 172 -7.05 -28.46 3.72
C SER A 172 -7.30 -29.27 5.00
N GLY A 173 -6.72 -28.89 6.14
CA GLY A 173 -6.96 -29.47 7.46
C GLY A 173 -6.44 -30.90 7.71
N LYS A 174 -6.60 -31.85 6.76
CA LYS A 174 -6.11 -33.24 6.84
C LYS A 174 -5.66 -33.77 5.46
N LEU A 175 -4.46 -33.40 5.02
CA LEU A 175 -3.80 -34.11 3.91
C LEU A 175 -3.15 -35.42 4.42
N SER A 176 -3.20 -36.49 3.62
CA SER A 176 -2.39 -37.68 3.90
C SER A 176 -0.90 -37.38 3.68
N GLN A 177 -0.03 -38.07 4.43
CA GLN A 177 1.43 -37.95 4.26
C GLN A 177 1.85 -38.25 2.82
N GLU A 178 1.20 -39.21 2.15
CA GLU A 178 1.44 -39.55 0.75
C GLU A 178 1.21 -38.37 -0.19
N LYS A 179 0.13 -37.60 0.02
CA LYS A 179 -0.20 -36.43 -0.80
C LYS A 179 0.77 -35.27 -0.54
N ILE A 180 1.25 -35.11 0.69
CA ILE A 180 2.30 -34.13 1.02
C ILE A 180 3.61 -34.51 0.34
N VAL A 181 3.99 -35.79 0.38
CA VAL A 181 5.20 -36.28 -0.30
C VAL A 181 5.10 -36.10 -1.82
N GLU A 182 3.93 -36.32 -2.41
CA GLU A 182 3.68 -36.06 -3.84
C GLU A 182 3.86 -34.57 -4.19
N LEU A 183 3.30 -33.66 -3.38
CA LEU A 183 3.47 -32.22 -3.57
C LEU A 183 4.94 -31.77 -3.44
N LEU A 184 5.67 -32.34 -2.49
CA LEU A 184 7.10 -32.06 -2.30
C LEU A 184 7.95 -32.63 -3.44
N LYS A 185 7.63 -33.82 -3.95
CA LYS A 185 8.30 -34.39 -5.13
C LYS A 185 8.05 -33.59 -6.40
N GLY A 186 6.97 -32.81 -6.47
CA GLY A 186 6.72 -31.89 -7.59
C GLY A 186 7.62 -30.64 -7.60
N LEU A 187 8.37 -30.38 -6.52
CA LEU A 187 9.29 -29.26 -6.42
C LEU A 187 10.73 -29.61 -6.87
N VAL A 188 11.06 -30.89 -7.02
CA VAL A 188 12.40 -31.42 -7.30
C VAL A 188 12.41 -32.19 -8.59
#